data_AF-A0A5E4N051-F1
#
_entry.id   AF-A0A5E4N051-F1
#
_cell.length_a   1.000
_cell.length_b   1.000
_cell.length_c   1.000
_cell.angle_alpha   90.00
_cell.angle_beta   90.00
_cell.angle_gamma   90.00
#
_symmetry.space_group_name_H-M   'P 1'
#
loop_
_entity.id
_entity.type
_entity.pdbx_description
1 polymer ?
#
loop_
_entity_poly.entity_id
_entity_poly.type
_entity_poly.pdbx_seq_one_letter_code
_entity_poly.pdbx_strand_id
1 'polypeptide(L)'
;MLTNYQMEIVYIGDRNPNNRALLILNEEWKRLGKILTKKMDEEVTLEDGRRLKEMRRETSKRMIDGWNNTKLNKTKKLLEQKQKKLSELEAKQRQIDEEMKHEALKARNRIIEKSRKLKFEEKDIVKTFNRALQHSEVFKERAVQLKFNESMRENKMAFDLIIAQEQNSDAEQYRKNQMNEKQKNNELKKTKAELLLKELKERETNRRDEDVALFESDKMELQKITDEIEEYQKNIKAEARTAREKLQKVIADNQESTSRYNEIRRVEEQEEAMMTAIVAETKRTLAGMRRLKEIELMKAKQLALEAMRTKVAVWPKKESGWTETDMQNAVETKEKRYQDGLAEKKEWAKKRTDYMDDGKRLWVKETARQQRQLAQDHELEAKRLEREKRLLIEFAKLREKTQIETINQIRSQLDQQCNDKTAAVLADRQTDINHHKMIEQLWFEEDKEFVTYARNIIEKKKLDGNPIKPLLKTVNDYLKKNNLYIDQVNKVSKKQPKGSIYTSRIIQHTD
;
A
#
# COMPACT_ATOMS: atom_id res chain seq x y z
N MET A 1 -37.11 69.52 113.87
CA MET A 1 -37.87 70.54 114.63
C MET A 1 -39.35 70.19 114.52
N LEU A 2 -40.15 70.47 115.54
CA LEU A 2 -41.60 70.31 115.48
C LEU A 2 -42.23 71.57 114.87
N THR A 3 -43.05 71.40 113.84
CA THR A 3 -44.00 72.41 113.37
C THR A 3 -45.36 71.74 113.30
N ASN A 4 -46.11 71.78 114.40
CA ASN A 4 -47.52 71.45 114.40
C ASN A 4 -48.24 72.46 113.50
N TYR A 5 -48.86 71.99 112.42
CA TYR A 5 -49.90 72.74 111.73
C TYR A 5 -51.25 72.12 112.07
N GLN A 6 -52.12 72.92 112.68
CA GLN A 6 -53.49 72.54 112.97
C GLN A 6 -54.25 72.46 111.65
N MET A 7 -54.90 71.32 111.36
CA MET A 7 -55.96 71.30 110.35
C MET A 7 -57.25 71.80 110.99
N GLU A 8 -57.64 73.03 110.67
CA GLU A 8 -59.01 73.49 110.88
C GLU A 8 -59.94 72.71 109.94
N ILE A 9 -60.92 72.00 110.51
CA ILE A 9 -61.93 71.26 109.74
C ILE A 9 -63.23 72.07 109.75
N VAL A 10 -63.36 72.99 108.79
CA VAL A 10 -64.58 73.78 108.59
C VAL A 10 -65.71 72.85 108.12
N TYR A 11 -66.74 72.68 108.95
CA TYR A 11 -67.93 71.87 108.65
C TYR A 11 -69.09 72.75 108.16
N ILE A 12 -69.71 72.36 107.05
CA ILE A 12 -71.01 72.89 106.61
C ILE A 12 -71.86 71.71 106.06
N GLY A 13 -73.14 71.66 106.42
CA GLY A 13 -74.20 71.07 105.58
C GLY A 13 -74.34 69.55 105.51
N ASP A 14 -75.19 69.01 106.38
CA ASP A 14 -76.07 67.83 106.19
C ASP A 14 -75.66 66.63 105.31
N ARG A 15 -75.27 65.56 106.03
CA ARG A 15 -75.87 64.21 105.94
C ARG A 15 -76.03 63.56 104.55
N ASN A 16 -74.91 63.25 103.90
CA ASN A 16 -74.83 62.05 103.04
C ASN A 16 -73.42 61.42 103.17
N PRO A 17 -73.26 60.15 103.62
CA PRO A 17 -71.96 59.66 104.10
C PRO A 17 -70.90 59.39 103.02
N ASN A 18 -71.25 59.40 101.73
CA ASN A 18 -70.40 58.88 100.66
C ASN A 18 -69.48 59.90 99.95
N ASN A 19 -69.43 61.17 100.39
CA ASN A 19 -68.50 62.16 99.80
C ASN A 19 -67.81 63.03 100.86
N ARG A 20 -66.53 62.74 101.12
CA ARG A 20 -65.57 63.64 101.78
C ARG A 20 -64.27 63.65 100.97
N ALA A 21 -64.04 64.70 100.19
CA ALA A 21 -62.82 64.84 99.40
C ALA A 21 -61.74 65.60 100.20
N LEU A 22 -60.57 64.98 100.37
CA LEU A 22 -59.37 65.64 100.88
C LEU A 22 -58.58 66.22 99.69
N LEU A 23 -58.36 67.53 99.68
CA LEU A 23 -57.54 68.20 98.66
C LEU A 23 -56.07 68.19 99.08
N ILE A 24 -55.24 67.40 98.38
CA ILE A 24 -53.80 67.29 98.60
C ILE A 24 -53.06 68.26 97.68
N LEU A 25 -51.99 68.90 98.17
CA LEU A 25 -51.19 69.82 97.35
C LEU A 25 -50.40 69.10 96.25
N ASN A 26 -50.36 69.72 95.07
CA ASN A 26 -49.79 69.12 93.84
C ASN A 26 -48.27 68.85 93.93
N GLU A 27 -47.55 69.56 94.80
CA GLU A 27 -46.12 69.28 95.05
C GLU A 27 -45.91 67.97 95.81
N GLU A 28 -46.74 67.67 96.81
CA GLU A 28 -46.73 66.38 97.49
C GLU A 28 -47.14 65.26 96.55
N TRP A 29 -48.11 65.49 95.67
CA TRP A 29 -48.48 64.52 94.63
C TRP A 29 -47.30 64.17 93.71
N LYS A 30 -46.51 65.17 93.26
CA LYS A 30 -45.29 64.93 92.47
C LYS A 30 -44.19 64.22 93.27
N ARG A 31 -44.09 64.49 94.58
CA ARG A 31 -43.12 63.82 95.48
C ARG A 31 -43.51 62.36 95.72
N LEU A 32 -44.79 62.09 96.00
CA LEU A 32 -45.35 60.74 96.13
C LEU A 32 -45.22 59.96 94.82
N GLY A 33 -45.52 60.59 93.67
CA GLY A 33 -45.32 59.99 92.34
C GLY A 33 -43.89 59.50 92.14
N LYS A 34 -42.89 60.35 92.40
CA LYS A 34 -41.46 59.96 92.34
C LYS A 34 -41.04 58.89 93.35
N ILE A 35 -41.76 58.72 94.46
CA ILE A 35 -41.51 57.63 95.42
C ILE A 35 -42.16 56.33 94.92
N LEU A 36 -43.33 56.42 94.28
CA LEU A 36 -44.05 55.28 93.69
C LEU A 36 -43.33 54.72 92.45
N THR A 37 -42.91 55.59 91.52
CA THR A 37 -42.23 55.16 90.28
C THR A 37 -40.80 54.73 90.51
N LYS A 38 -40.16 55.13 91.62
CA LYS A 38 -38.72 54.90 91.88
C LYS A 38 -38.23 53.50 91.51
N LYS A 39 -38.97 52.44 91.87
CA LYS A 39 -38.61 51.05 91.53
C LYS A 39 -38.70 50.75 90.03
N MET A 40 -39.75 51.23 89.35
CA MET A 40 -39.88 51.14 87.90
C MET A 40 -38.76 51.91 87.19
N ASP A 41 -38.43 53.11 87.68
CA ASP A 41 -37.36 53.95 87.13
C ASP A 41 -35.97 53.30 87.34
N GLU A 42 -35.74 52.66 88.49
CA GLU A 42 -34.55 51.85 88.79
C GLU A 42 -34.47 50.58 87.92
N GLU A 43 -35.58 49.91 87.64
CA GLU A 43 -35.64 48.74 86.74
C GLU A 43 -35.42 49.12 85.26
N VAL A 44 -36.05 50.19 84.78
CA VAL A 44 -35.86 50.70 83.41
C VAL A 44 -34.42 51.15 83.17
N THR A 45 -33.81 51.86 84.12
CA THR A 45 -32.39 52.27 83.99
C THR A 45 -31.43 51.08 84.07
N LEU A 46 -31.77 49.99 84.77
CA LEU A 46 -31.04 48.72 84.71
C LEU A 46 -31.22 48.00 83.37
N GLU A 47 -32.41 48.01 82.77
CA GLU A 47 -32.65 47.44 81.43
C GLU A 47 -31.89 48.21 80.34
N ASP A 48 -31.98 49.54 80.30
CA ASP A 48 -31.24 50.34 79.33
C ASP A 48 -29.73 50.22 79.55
N GLY A 49 -29.28 50.05 80.80
CA GLY A 49 -27.90 49.67 81.12
C GLY A 49 -27.48 48.31 80.53
N ARG A 50 -28.38 47.31 80.48
CA ARG A 50 -28.14 46.01 79.82
C ARG A 50 -28.13 46.16 78.30
N ARG A 51 -29.13 46.81 77.71
CA ARG A 51 -29.26 47.05 76.26
C ARG A 51 -28.05 47.82 75.72
N LEU A 52 -27.62 48.88 76.41
CA LEU A 52 -26.42 49.64 76.06
C LEU A 52 -25.14 48.80 76.16
N LYS A 53 -25.04 47.90 77.14
CA LYS A 53 -23.93 46.94 77.28
C LYS A 53 -23.92 45.89 76.17
N GLU A 54 -25.08 45.49 75.67
CA GLU A 54 -25.22 44.56 74.54
C GLU A 54 -24.92 45.23 73.20
N MET A 55 -25.44 46.46 72.96
CA MET A 55 -25.04 47.28 71.80
C MET A 55 -23.53 47.55 71.78
N ARG A 56 -22.89 47.78 72.94
CA ARG A 56 -21.42 47.90 73.07
C ARG A 56 -20.70 46.58 72.79
N ARG A 57 -21.27 45.43 73.18
CA ARG A 57 -20.73 44.10 72.85
C ARG A 57 -20.84 43.80 71.35
N GLU A 58 -21.94 44.14 70.71
CA GLU A 58 -22.13 43.94 69.27
C GLU A 58 -21.25 44.84 68.43
N THR A 59 -21.19 46.14 68.73
CA THR A 59 -20.28 47.06 68.03
C THR A 59 -18.83 46.65 68.23
N SER A 60 -18.44 46.20 69.43
CA SER A 60 -17.12 45.59 69.69
C SER A 60 -16.87 44.33 68.84
N LYS A 61 -17.83 43.38 68.74
CA LYS A 61 -17.70 42.22 67.83
C LYS A 61 -17.47 42.66 66.38
N ARG A 62 -18.33 43.55 65.85
CA ARG A 62 -18.25 44.05 64.47
C ARG A 62 -16.90 44.75 64.19
N MET A 63 -16.32 45.46 65.17
CA MET A 63 -14.96 46.02 65.08
C MET A 63 -13.88 44.93 65.06
N ILE A 64 -13.98 43.93 65.95
CA ILE A 64 -13.04 42.81 66.07
C ILE A 64 -13.05 41.94 64.81
N ASP A 65 -14.20 41.77 64.14
CA ASP A 65 -14.30 41.06 62.87
C ASP A 65 -13.48 41.75 61.75
N GLY A 66 -13.44 43.09 61.75
CA GLY A 66 -12.57 43.88 60.86
C GLY A 66 -11.08 43.86 61.25
N TRP A 67 -10.72 43.39 62.44
CA TRP A 67 -9.32 43.34 62.88
C TRP A 67 -8.59 42.13 62.31
N ASN A 68 -7.84 42.35 61.22
CA ASN A 68 -6.96 41.36 60.58
C ASN A 68 -5.95 40.67 61.54
N ASN A 69 -5.68 41.27 62.71
CA ASN A 69 -4.66 40.81 63.65
C ASN A 69 -5.15 39.81 64.72
N THR A 70 -6.45 39.54 64.82
CA THR A 70 -7.00 38.55 65.77
C THR A 70 -6.52 37.13 65.42
N LYS A 71 -6.44 36.24 66.42
CA LYS A 71 -6.08 34.83 66.17
C LYS A 71 -7.01 34.16 65.15
N LEU A 72 -8.30 34.46 65.22
CA LEU A 72 -9.36 33.90 64.37
C LEU A 72 -9.27 34.42 62.92
N ASN A 73 -9.02 35.71 62.71
CA ASN A 73 -8.85 36.24 61.34
C ASN A 73 -7.49 35.84 60.74
N LYS A 74 -6.45 35.66 61.55
CA LYS A 74 -5.17 35.06 61.12
C LYS A 74 -5.34 33.60 60.66
N THR A 75 -6.12 32.77 61.37
CA THR A 75 -6.38 31.39 60.93
C THR A 75 -7.29 31.33 59.70
N LYS A 76 -8.36 32.15 59.61
CA LYS A 76 -9.15 32.31 58.38
C LYS A 76 -8.27 32.64 57.18
N LYS A 77 -7.47 33.71 57.27
CA LYS A 77 -6.58 34.17 56.19
C LYS A 77 -5.54 33.12 55.79
N LEU A 78 -5.04 32.33 56.73
CA LEU A 78 -4.13 31.20 56.46
C LEU A 78 -4.84 30.02 55.77
N LEU A 79 -6.11 29.74 56.13
CA LEU A 79 -6.93 28.74 55.44
C LEU A 79 -7.29 29.20 54.02
N GLU A 80 -7.70 30.46 53.83
CA GLU A 80 -7.92 31.06 52.50
C GLU A 80 -6.65 31.00 51.63
N GLN A 81 -5.48 31.28 52.20
CA GLN A 81 -4.20 31.15 51.49
C GLN A 81 -3.87 29.69 51.13
N LYS A 82 -4.20 28.72 51.99
CA LYS A 82 -4.07 27.29 51.66
C LYS A 82 -5.05 26.88 50.55
N GLN A 83 -6.31 27.29 50.63
CA GLN A 83 -7.33 27.02 49.62
C GLN A 83 -6.96 27.64 48.26
N LYS A 84 -6.49 28.90 48.24
CA LYS A 84 -5.98 29.54 47.02
C LYS A 84 -4.82 28.76 46.40
N LYS A 85 -3.79 28.43 47.19
CA LYS A 85 -2.67 27.59 46.73
C LYS A 85 -3.09 26.21 46.21
N LEU A 86 -4.07 25.56 46.84
CA LEU A 86 -4.63 24.29 46.35
C LEU A 86 -5.36 24.49 45.02
N SER A 87 -6.21 25.51 44.90
CA SER A 87 -6.91 25.82 43.64
C SER A 87 -5.96 26.24 42.51
N GLU A 88 -4.85 26.91 42.82
CA GLU A 88 -3.78 27.24 41.87
C GLU A 88 -3.02 25.99 41.39
N LEU A 89 -2.82 25.00 42.27
CA LEU A 89 -2.20 23.72 41.93
C LEU A 89 -3.15 22.84 41.11
N GLU A 90 -4.42 22.74 41.50
CA GLU A 90 -5.45 22.05 40.72
C GLU A 90 -5.64 22.67 39.33
N ALA A 91 -5.66 24.01 39.23
CA ALA A 91 -5.79 24.69 37.93
C ALA A 91 -4.60 24.35 37.02
N LYS A 92 -3.37 24.34 37.55
CA LYS A 92 -2.17 23.92 36.80
C LYS A 92 -2.22 22.45 36.39
N GLN A 93 -2.68 21.55 37.26
CA GLN A 93 -2.86 20.14 36.92
C GLN A 93 -3.90 19.96 35.80
N ARG A 94 -5.04 20.65 35.86
CA ARG A 94 -6.07 20.61 34.80
C ARG A 94 -5.54 21.14 33.47
N GLN A 95 -4.75 22.23 33.49
CA GLN A 95 -4.08 22.76 32.29
C GLN A 95 -3.13 21.73 31.67
N ILE A 96 -2.26 21.10 32.47
CA ILE A 96 -1.34 20.05 32.01
C ILE A 96 -2.11 18.84 31.45
N ASP A 97 -3.19 18.42 32.11
CA ASP A 97 -4.06 17.35 31.62
C ASP A 97 -4.77 17.70 30.30
N GLU A 98 -5.20 18.94 30.12
CA GLU A 98 -5.82 19.44 28.89
C GLU A 98 -4.79 19.54 27.75
N GLU A 99 -3.58 20.03 28.04
CA GLU A 99 -2.46 20.02 27.09
C GLU A 99 -2.10 18.60 26.66
N MET A 100 -1.90 17.66 27.60
CA MET A 100 -1.65 16.24 27.30
C MET A 100 -2.77 15.61 26.47
N LYS A 101 -4.05 15.90 26.76
CA LYS A 101 -5.18 15.44 25.94
C LYS A 101 -5.12 16.03 24.52
N HIS A 102 -4.81 17.31 24.38
CA HIS A 102 -4.65 17.95 23.08
C HIS A 102 -3.45 17.40 22.30
N GLU A 103 -2.33 17.08 22.94
CA GLU A 103 -1.19 16.44 22.29
C GLU A 103 -1.47 15.00 21.88
N ALA A 104 -2.12 14.20 22.74
CA ALA A 104 -2.56 12.86 22.42
C ALA A 104 -3.54 12.84 21.23
N LEU A 105 -4.48 13.80 21.17
CA LEU A 105 -5.38 13.99 20.04
C LEU A 105 -4.64 14.40 18.76
N LYS A 106 -3.67 15.34 18.83
CA LYS A 106 -2.81 15.71 17.70
C LYS A 106 -2.00 14.51 17.19
N ALA A 107 -1.43 13.70 18.09
CA ALA A 107 -0.68 12.49 17.74
C ALA A 107 -1.58 11.43 17.08
N ARG A 108 -2.75 11.15 17.66
CA ARG A 108 -3.77 10.27 17.09
C ARG A 108 -4.20 10.72 15.69
N ASN A 109 -4.45 12.01 15.50
CA ASN A 109 -4.87 12.56 14.21
C ASN A 109 -3.75 12.43 13.16
N ARG A 110 -2.49 12.71 13.51
CA ARG A 110 -1.32 12.48 12.62
C ARG A 110 -1.21 11.01 12.19
N ILE A 111 -1.45 10.06 13.10
CA ILE A 111 -1.47 8.63 12.77
C ILE A 111 -2.62 8.30 11.81
N ILE A 112 -3.84 8.78 12.09
CA ILE A 112 -5.02 8.59 11.22
C ILE A 112 -4.79 9.18 9.83
N GLU A 113 -4.22 10.37 9.72
CA GLU A 113 -3.87 11.01 8.45
C GLU A 113 -2.81 10.22 7.66
N LYS A 114 -1.76 9.73 8.33
CA LYS A 114 -0.76 8.87 7.71
C LYS A 114 -1.38 7.57 7.20
N SER A 115 -2.24 6.93 8.00
CA SER A 115 -2.97 5.72 7.59
C SER A 115 -3.96 5.98 6.45
N ARG A 116 -4.61 7.15 6.39
CA ARG A 116 -5.49 7.55 5.26
C ARG A 116 -4.67 7.71 3.97
N LYS A 117 -3.55 8.42 4.02
CA LYS A 117 -2.65 8.61 2.87
C LYS A 117 -2.11 7.28 2.33
N LEU A 118 -1.60 6.41 3.22
CA LEU A 118 -1.16 5.06 2.85
C LEU A 118 -2.29 4.24 2.20
N LYS A 119 -3.48 4.19 2.83
CA LYS A 119 -4.64 3.49 2.24
C LYS A 119 -5.06 4.05 0.89
N PHE A 120 -4.93 5.35 0.65
CA PHE A 120 -5.21 5.97 -0.65
C PHE A 120 -4.15 5.57 -1.69
N GLU A 121 -2.87 5.70 -1.36
CA GLU A 121 -1.74 5.30 -2.20
C GLU A 121 -1.74 3.79 -2.52
N GLU A 122 -2.28 2.96 -1.61
CA GLU A 122 -2.46 1.52 -1.79
C GLU A 122 -3.61 1.14 -2.72
N LYS A 123 -4.54 2.04 -3.08
CA LYS A 123 -5.62 1.73 -4.03
C LYS A 123 -5.03 1.41 -5.41
N ASP A 124 -5.42 0.30 -6.02
CA ASP A 124 -4.91 -0.13 -7.34
C ASP A 124 -5.15 0.90 -8.45
N ILE A 125 -6.18 1.73 -8.31
CA ILE A 125 -6.52 2.84 -9.18
C ILE A 125 -5.45 3.95 -9.08
N VAL A 126 -5.06 4.31 -7.85
CA VAL A 126 -4.00 5.30 -7.56
C VAL A 126 -2.64 4.76 -7.98
N LYS A 127 -2.33 3.48 -7.69
CA LYS A 127 -1.13 2.79 -8.22
C LYS A 127 -1.06 2.84 -9.75
N THR A 128 -2.18 2.60 -10.44
CA THR A 128 -2.26 2.63 -11.91
C THR A 128 -2.08 4.04 -12.45
N PHE A 129 -2.67 5.05 -11.80
CA PHE A 129 -2.45 6.46 -12.13
C PHE A 129 -0.99 6.90 -11.90
N ASN A 130 -0.37 6.48 -10.80
CA ASN A 130 1.03 6.81 -10.48
C ASN A 130 2.03 6.15 -11.44
N ARG A 131 1.75 4.95 -11.96
CA ARG A 131 2.51 4.37 -13.08
C ARG A 131 2.39 5.23 -14.35
N ALA A 132 1.20 5.74 -14.66
CA ALA A 132 1.01 6.66 -15.78
C ALA A 132 1.68 8.04 -15.56
N LEU A 133 1.84 8.47 -14.30
CA LEU A 133 2.60 9.66 -13.93
C LEU A 133 4.10 9.47 -14.22
N GLN A 134 4.68 8.35 -13.75
CA GLN A 134 6.06 7.96 -14.06
C GLN A 134 6.29 7.86 -15.59
N HIS A 135 5.35 7.27 -16.35
CA HIS A 135 5.44 7.27 -17.81
C HIS A 135 5.42 8.69 -18.44
N SER A 136 4.69 9.65 -17.86
CA SER A 136 4.71 11.04 -18.34
C SER A 136 6.06 11.72 -18.10
N GLU A 137 6.78 11.34 -17.04
CA GLU A 137 8.09 11.88 -16.68
C GLU A 137 9.19 11.25 -17.55
N VAL A 138 9.18 9.93 -17.72
CA VAL A 138 10.05 9.20 -18.66
C VAL A 138 9.91 9.72 -20.10
N PHE A 139 8.71 10.10 -20.55
CA PHE A 139 8.53 10.73 -21.87
C PHE A 139 9.14 12.14 -21.95
N LYS A 140 9.14 12.93 -20.86
CA LYS A 140 9.84 14.23 -20.83
C LYS A 140 11.35 14.03 -20.88
N GLU A 141 11.88 13.14 -20.05
CA GLU A 141 13.30 12.77 -20.03
C GLU A 141 13.75 12.28 -21.40
N ARG A 142 12.96 11.41 -22.06
CA ARG A 142 13.29 10.90 -23.39
C ARG A 142 13.30 12.00 -24.46
N ALA A 143 12.41 12.99 -24.37
CA ALA A 143 12.44 14.15 -25.26
C ALA A 143 13.69 15.02 -25.07
N VAL A 144 14.19 15.15 -23.83
CA VAL A 144 15.46 15.84 -23.53
C VAL A 144 16.66 15.02 -24.05
N GLN A 145 16.67 13.70 -23.84
CA GLN A 145 17.71 12.80 -24.36
C GLN A 145 17.81 12.86 -25.89
N LEU A 146 16.68 12.92 -26.60
CA LEU A 146 16.68 13.02 -28.07
C LEU A 146 17.34 14.32 -28.55
N LYS A 147 16.94 15.47 -27.99
CA LYS A 147 17.56 16.77 -28.30
C LYS A 147 19.06 16.82 -27.97
N PHE A 148 19.46 16.24 -26.84
CA PHE A 148 20.87 16.13 -26.48
C PHE A 148 21.65 15.26 -27.48
N ASN A 149 21.09 14.12 -27.89
CA ASN A 149 21.70 13.23 -28.89
C ASN A 149 21.68 13.83 -30.31
N GLU A 150 20.79 14.77 -30.61
CA GLU A 150 20.80 15.56 -31.85
C GLU A 150 21.96 16.56 -31.83
N SER A 151 22.04 17.42 -30.80
CA SER A 151 23.15 18.37 -30.64
C SER A 151 24.53 17.69 -30.56
N MET A 152 24.65 16.55 -29.88
CA MET A 152 25.90 15.76 -29.85
C MET A 152 26.29 15.19 -31.22
N ARG A 153 25.33 14.91 -32.12
CA ARG A 153 25.63 14.48 -33.49
C ARG A 153 26.03 15.66 -34.37
N GLU A 154 25.37 16.81 -34.23
CA GLU A 154 25.72 18.06 -34.92
C GLU A 154 27.14 18.52 -34.54
N ASN A 155 27.46 18.56 -33.25
CA ASN A 155 28.79 18.89 -32.74
C ASN A 155 29.86 17.91 -33.26
N LYS A 156 29.55 16.60 -33.34
CA LYS A 156 30.47 15.63 -33.93
C LYS A 156 30.66 15.87 -35.43
N MET A 157 29.59 16.10 -36.20
CA MET A 157 29.71 16.38 -37.64
C MET A 157 30.54 17.63 -37.92
N ALA A 158 30.41 18.68 -37.09
CA ALA A 158 31.25 19.87 -37.18
C ALA A 158 32.74 19.57 -36.89
N PHE A 159 33.02 18.75 -35.87
CA PHE A 159 34.39 18.34 -35.50
C PHE A 159 35.04 17.43 -36.55
N ASP A 160 34.31 16.42 -37.06
CA ASP A 160 34.76 15.53 -38.13
C ASP A 160 35.05 16.34 -39.43
N LEU A 161 34.29 17.42 -39.68
CA LEU A 161 34.51 18.33 -40.82
C LEU A 161 35.77 19.20 -40.64
N ILE A 162 36.07 19.68 -39.42
CA ILE A 162 37.32 20.41 -39.13
C ILE A 162 38.53 19.49 -39.38
N ILE A 163 38.50 18.26 -38.86
CA ILE A 163 39.57 17.26 -39.11
C ILE A 163 39.75 17.01 -40.61
N ALA A 164 38.66 16.91 -41.37
CA ALA A 164 38.73 16.74 -42.83
C ALA A 164 39.34 17.97 -43.54
N GLN A 165 39.15 19.18 -43.02
CA GLN A 165 39.80 20.39 -43.54
C GLN A 165 41.30 20.42 -43.23
N GLU A 166 41.69 20.07 -42.00
CA GLU A 166 43.10 19.95 -41.59
C GLU A 166 43.84 18.91 -42.43
N GLN A 167 43.28 17.70 -42.58
CA GLN A 167 43.88 16.63 -43.41
C GLN A 167 44.03 17.02 -44.89
N ASN A 168 43.09 17.79 -45.45
CA ASN A 168 43.20 18.30 -46.81
C ASN A 168 44.30 19.37 -46.94
N SER A 169 44.39 20.30 -45.96
CA SER A 169 45.49 21.27 -45.87
C SER A 169 46.85 20.58 -45.85
N ASP A 170 47.02 19.57 -45.00
CA ASP A 170 48.28 18.84 -44.86
C ASP A 170 48.62 18.05 -46.13
N ALA A 171 47.62 17.47 -46.80
CA ALA A 171 47.80 16.81 -48.09
C ALA A 171 48.22 17.80 -49.21
N GLU A 172 47.69 19.02 -49.21
CA GLU A 172 48.11 20.08 -50.14
C GLU A 172 49.52 20.59 -49.85
N GLN A 173 49.86 20.82 -48.59
CA GLN A 173 51.22 21.17 -48.16
C GLN A 173 52.23 20.08 -48.55
N TYR A 174 51.90 18.80 -48.33
CA TYR A 174 52.73 17.67 -48.72
C TYR A 174 52.94 17.60 -50.24
N ARG A 175 51.89 17.80 -51.04
CA ARG A 175 51.98 17.88 -52.52
C ARG A 175 52.88 19.02 -52.96
N LYS A 176 52.75 20.21 -52.36
CA LYS A 176 53.58 21.39 -52.62
C LYS A 176 55.05 21.12 -52.27
N ASN A 177 55.32 20.47 -51.14
CA ASN A 177 56.66 20.09 -50.73
C ASN A 177 57.30 19.08 -51.69
N GLN A 178 56.58 18.02 -52.10
CA GLN A 178 57.06 17.11 -53.16
C GLN A 178 57.35 17.84 -54.48
N MET A 179 56.55 18.84 -54.86
CA MET A 179 56.75 19.61 -56.09
C MET A 179 58.04 20.45 -56.00
N ASN A 180 58.25 21.12 -54.86
CA ASN A 180 59.47 21.90 -54.58
C ASN A 180 60.72 21.01 -54.55
N GLU A 181 60.65 19.81 -53.96
CA GLU A 181 61.77 18.86 -53.97
C GLU A 181 62.06 18.32 -55.37
N LYS A 182 61.04 18.04 -56.19
CA LYS A 182 61.21 17.64 -57.59
C LYS A 182 61.82 18.77 -58.43
N GLN A 183 61.47 20.02 -58.17
CA GLN A 183 62.10 21.19 -58.80
C GLN A 183 63.59 21.29 -58.42
N LYS A 184 63.92 21.32 -57.11
CA LYS A 184 65.31 21.34 -56.62
C LYS A 184 66.15 20.19 -57.15
N ASN A 185 65.60 18.97 -57.20
CA ASN A 185 66.30 17.81 -57.75
C ASN A 185 66.50 17.90 -59.27
N ASN A 186 65.60 18.54 -60.01
CA ASN A 186 65.78 18.79 -61.45
C ASN A 186 66.78 19.92 -61.72
N GLU A 187 66.83 20.96 -60.87
CA GLU A 187 67.86 22.00 -60.89
C GLU A 187 69.25 21.41 -60.60
N LEU A 188 69.38 20.59 -59.56
CA LEU A 188 70.62 19.84 -59.24
C LEU A 188 71.04 18.86 -60.35
N LYS A 189 70.08 18.30 -61.11
CA LYS A 189 70.39 17.50 -62.31
C LYS A 189 70.89 18.36 -63.46
N LYS A 190 70.29 19.54 -63.70
CA LYS A 190 70.75 20.49 -64.73
C LYS A 190 72.18 20.97 -64.44
N THR A 191 72.46 21.46 -63.24
CA THR A 191 73.80 21.97 -62.89
C THR A 191 74.86 20.87 -62.92
N LYS A 192 74.54 19.63 -62.53
CA LYS A 192 75.43 18.47 -62.73
C LYS A 192 75.63 18.11 -64.21
N ALA A 193 74.59 18.17 -65.04
CA ALA A 193 74.72 17.93 -66.48
C ALA A 193 75.57 19.03 -67.15
N GLU A 194 75.40 20.29 -66.75
CA GLU A 194 76.20 21.44 -67.22
C GLU A 194 77.68 21.32 -66.82
N LEU A 195 77.98 20.79 -65.63
CA LEU A 195 79.36 20.47 -65.20
C LEU A 195 79.96 19.33 -66.05
N LEU A 196 79.25 18.19 -66.19
CA LEU A 196 79.70 17.07 -67.03
C LEU A 196 79.91 17.48 -68.50
N LEU A 197 79.11 18.41 -69.01
CA LEU A 197 79.23 18.92 -70.38
C LEU A 197 80.42 19.88 -70.55
N LYS A 198 80.89 20.52 -69.46
CA LYS A 198 82.19 21.23 -69.44
C LYS A 198 83.36 20.24 -69.40
N GLU A 199 83.35 19.28 -68.48
CA GLU A 199 84.38 18.22 -68.38
C GLU A 199 84.57 17.46 -69.70
N LEU A 200 83.48 17.17 -70.43
CA LEU A 200 83.55 16.53 -71.74
C LEU A 200 84.18 17.43 -72.81
N LYS A 201 83.93 18.74 -72.78
CA LYS A 201 84.57 19.70 -73.71
C LYS A 201 86.06 19.88 -73.41
N GLU A 202 86.44 19.93 -72.14
CA GLU A 202 87.84 19.98 -71.69
C GLU A 202 88.59 18.70 -72.10
N ARG A 203 87.96 17.53 -72.00
CA ARG A 203 88.52 16.28 -72.57
C ARG A 203 88.62 16.31 -74.09
N GLU A 204 87.68 16.95 -74.78
CA GLU A 204 87.70 17.04 -76.24
C GLU A 204 88.78 18.02 -76.75
N THR A 205 89.04 19.12 -76.05
CA THR A 205 90.19 19.99 -76.35
C THR A 205 91.51 19.26 -76.11
N ASN A 206 91.69 18.66 -74.92
CA ASN A 206 92.93 17.98 -74.57
C ASN A 206 93.29 16.87 -75.58
N ARG A 207 92.30 16.11 -76.06
CA ARG A 207 92.53 15.09 -77.10
C ARG A 207 92.97 15.68 -78.44
N ARG A 208 92.42 16.81 -78.86
CA ARG A 208 92.85 17.48 -80.10
C ARG A 208 94.27 18.01 -79.97
N ASP A 209 94.64 18.51 -78.79
CA ASP A 209 95.99 18.97 -78.49
C ASP A 209 96.99 17.78 -78.46
N GLU A 210 96.58 16.63 -77.91
CA GLU A 210 97.32 15.34 -77.97
C GLU A 210 97.49 14.84 -79.43
N ASP A 211 96.41 14.82 -80.23
CA ASP A 211 96.42 14.40 -81.64
C ASP A 211 97.32 15.30 -82.50
N VAL A 212 97.33 16.62 -82.26
CA VAL A 212 98.22 17.58 -82.93
C VAL A 212 99.68 17.35 -82.55
N ALA A 213 99.98 17.16 -81.26
CA ALA A 213 101.34 16.90 -80.80
C ALA A 213 101.92 15.59 -81.38
N LEU A 214 101.10 14.54 -81.51
CA LEU A 214 101.47 13.31 -82.20
C LEU A 214 101.78 13.56 -83.68
N PHE A 215 100.91 14.29 -84.40
CA PHE A 215 101.10 14.58 -85.83
C PHE A 215 102.35 15.42 -86.12
N GLU A 216 102.72 16.35 -85.23
CA GLU A 216 103.98 17.10 -85.34
C GLU A 216 105.22 16.23 -85.05
N SER A 217 105.11 15.26 -84.12
CA SER A 217 106.17 14.28 -83.84
C SER A 217 106.40 13.32 -85.02
N ASP A 218 105.35 12.68 -85.53
CA ASP A 218 105.41 11.73 -86.65
C ASP A 218 106.04 12.37 -87.90
N LYS A 219 105.70 13.63 -88.16
CA LYS A 219 106.28 14.42 -89.26
C LYS A 219 107.79 14.66 -89.08
N MET A 220 108.24 14.92 -87.85
CA MET A 220 109.67 15.09 -87.53
C MET A 220 110.46 13.79 -87.63
N GLU A 221 109.84 12.63 -87.36
CA GLU A 221 110.48 11.32 -87.52
C GLU A 221 110.56 10.88 -88.99
N LEU A 222 109.46 11.03 -89.75
CA LEU A 222 109.44 10.76 -91.20
C LEU A 222 110.54 11.52 -91.95
N GLN A 223 110.81 12.76 -91.55
CA GLN A 223 111.79 13.61 -92.21
C GLN A 223 113.24 13.16 -91.94
N LYS A 224 113.55 12.58 -90.76
CA LYS A 224 114.85 11.92 -90.50
C LYS A 224 115.02 10.66 -91.33
N ILE A 225 113.97 9.85 -91.44
CA ILE A 225 113.99 8.58 -92.18
C ILE A 225 114.31 8.82 -93.67
N THR A 226 113.82 9.93 -94.26
CA THR A 226 114.20 10.29 -95.64
C THR A 226 115.69 10.65 -95.79
N ASP A 227 116.27 11.36 -94.82
CA ASP A 227 117.69 11.75 -94.85
C ASP A 227 118.61 10.53 -94.69
N GLU A 228 118.27 9.59 -93.79
CA GLU A 228 119.01 8.34 -93.59
C GLU A 228 119.00 7.45 -94.86
N ILE A 229 117.87 7.37 -95.57
CA ILE A 229 117.75 6.61 -96.83
C ILE A 229 118.66 7.20 -97.93
N GLU A 230 118.83 8.52 -97.97
CA GLU A 230 119.71 9.19 -98.93
C GLU A 230 121.21 8.88 -98.69
N GLU A 231 121.65 8.77 -97.44
CA GLU A 231 123.01 8.30 -97.12
C GLU A 231 123.18 6.82 -97.48
N TYR A 232 122.19 5.98 -97.15
CA TYR A 232 122.25 4.54 -97.40
C TYR A 232 122.39 4.22 -98.90
N GLN A 233 121.70 4.96 -99.77
CA GLN A 233 121.83 4.83 -101.23
C GLN A 233 123.20 5.28 -101.79
N LYS A 234 123.91 6.18 -101.10
CA LYS A 234 125.29 6.57 -101.45
C LYS A 234 126.26 5.44 -101.09
N ASN A 235 126.10 4.81 -99.92
CA ASN A 235 126.93 3.70 -99.45
C ASN A 235 126.76 2.43 -100.29
N ILE A 236 125.53 2.03 -100.65
CA ILE A 236 125.27 0.85 -101.51
C ILE A 236 126.02 0.96 -102.85
N LYS A 237 126.14 2.15 -103.44
CA LYS A 237 126.86 2.37 -104.71
C LYS A 237 128.38 2.21 -104.58
N ALA A 238 128.94 2.35 -103.38
CA ALA A 238 130.34 2.04 -103.09
C ALA A 238 130.53 0.53 -102.85
N GLU A 239 129.69 -0.09 -102.02
CA GLU A 239 129.78 -1.54 -101.71
C GLU A 239 129.54 -2.43 -102.94
N ALA A 240 128.65 -2.04 -103.85
CA ALA A 240 128.40 -2.78 -105.09
C ALA A 240 129.66 -2.94 -105.98
N ARG A 241 130.69 -2.09 -105.80
CA ARG A 241 131.99 -2.25 -106.47
C ARG A 241 132.85 -3.32 -105.79
N THR A 242 132.94 -3.31 -104.46
CA THR A 242 133.79 -4.26 -103.69
C THR A 242 133.17 -5.65 -103.54
N ALA A 243 131.84 -5.76 -103.52
CA ALA A 243 131.13 -7.03 -103.48
C ALA A 243 131.37 -7.88 -104.75
N ARG A 244 131.55 -7.23 -105.90
CA ARG A 244 131.79 -7.89 -107.20
C ARG A 244 133.14 -8.62 -107.24
N GLU A 245 134.13 -8.12 -106.51
CA GLU A 245 135.46 -8.74 -106.34
C GLU A 245 135.42 -9.91 -105.33
N LYS A 246 134.54 -9.85 -104.33
CA LYS A 246 134.38 -10.91 -103.32
C LYS A 246 133.62 -12.13 -103.84
N LEU A 247 132.61 -11.94 -104.69
CA LEU A 247 131.74 -13.03 -105.16
C LEU A 247 132.49 -14.12 -105.95
N GLN A 248 133.59 -13.77 -106.63
CA GLN A 248 134.45 -14.73 -107.33
C GLN A 248 135.17 -15.74 -106.40
N LYS A 249 135.21 -15.50 -105.08
CA LYS A 249 135.81 -16.44 -104.12
C LYS A 249 134.79 -17.43 -103.54
N VAL A 250 133.62 -16.94 -103.13
CA VAL A 250 132.64 -17.70 -102.31
C VAL A 250 132.00 -18.89 -103.05
N ILE A 251 132.00 -18.89 -104.39
CA ILE A 251 131.44 -19.99 -105.19
C ILE A 251 132.24 -21.31 -104.99
N ALA A 252 133.49 -21.25 -104.52
CA ALA A 252 134.30 -22.44 -104.26
C ALA A 252 133.85 -23.23 -103.02
N ASP A 253 133.39 -22.56 -101.96
CA ASP A 253 133.26 -23.17 -100.63
C ASP A 253 131.93 -23.94 -100.42
N ASN A 254 130.88 -23.57 -101.16
CA ASN A 254 129.50 -23.91 -100.79
C ASN A 254 129.02 -25.33 -101.18
N GLN A 255 129.93 -26.25 -101.54
CA GLN A 255 129.59 -27.61 -101.99
C GLN A 255 129.56 -28.66 -100.85
N GLU A 256 129.95 -28.31 -99.62
CA GLU A 256 130.25 -29.28 -98.55
C GLU A 256 129.08 -29.57 -97.56
N SER A 257 128.11 -28.66 -97.41
CA SER A 257 127.27 -28.60 -96.19
C SER A 257 126.01 -29.49 -96.14
N THR A 258 125.51 -30.00 -97.27
CA THR A 258 124.08 -30.40 -97.42
C THR A 258 123.64 -31.67 -96.66
N SER A 259 124.56 -32.53 -96.22
CA SER A 259 124.29 -33.97 -95.98
C SER A 259 123.76 -34.38 -94.59
N ARG A 260 123.05 -33.54 -93.81
CA ARG A 260 122.92 -33.74 -92.32
C ARG A 260 121.52 -33.81 -91.66
N TYR A 261 120.36 -33.71 -92.33
CA TYR A 261 119.14 -33.17 -91.66
C TYR A 261 117.92 -34.10 -91.34
N ASN A 262 117.91 -35.42 -91.63
CA ASN A 262 116.63 -36.12 -91.93
C ASN A 262 115.86 -36.91 -90.84
N GLU A 263 116.25 -36.98 -89.57
CA GLU A 263 115.97 -38.18 -88.72
C GLU A 263 114.75 -38.19 -87.73
N ILE A 264 114.05 -37.08 -87.45
CA ILE A 264 113.46 -36.85 -86.09
C ILE A 264 111.95 -37.17 -85.85
N ARG A 265 111.09 -37.34 -86.87
CA ARG A 265 109.64 -37.06 -86.76
C ARG A 265 108.70 -38.28 -86.58
N ARG A 266 108.38 -38.68 -85.34
CA ARG A 266 107.16 -39.49 -84.97
C ARG A 266 106.90 -39.56 -83.46
N VAL A 267 105.64 -39.45 -83.00
CA VAL A 267 105.17 -39.59 -81.60
C VAL A 267 103.72 -40.11 -81.41
N GLU A 268 102.75 -39.79 -82.28
CA GLU A 268 101.80 -38.70 -81.95
C GLU A 268 100.47 -38.95 -81.15
N GLU A 269 99.72 -40.07 -81.25
CA GLU A 269 98.24 -40.09 -80.97
C GLU A 269 97.72 -41.19 -80.01
N GLN A 270 96.66 -40.92 -79.19
CA GLN A 270 96.00 -41.93 -78.28
C GLN A 270 94.47 -41.82 -77.95
N GLU A 271 94.03 -41.10 -76.88
CA GLU A 271 93.04 -41.60 -75.87
C GLU A 271 91.49 -41.46 -76.08
N GLU A 272 90.84 -40.39 -75.57
CA GLU A 272 89.36 -40.19 -75.37
C GLU A 272 88.66 -40.94 -74.19
N ALA A 273 87.38 -40.60 -73.91
CA ALA A 273 86.71 -40.73 -72.59
C ALA A 273 85.40 -41.58 -72.53
N MET A 274 84.68 -41.52 -71.38
CA MET A 274 83.94 -42.68 -70.83
C MET A 274 82.57 -42.42 -70.13
N MET A 275 82.18 -41.17 -69.86
CA MET A 275 81.47 -40.86 -68.60
C MET A 275 79.96 -40.53 -68.72
N THR A 276 79.02 -41.51 -68.79
CA THR A 276 77.55 -41.24 -68.71
C THR A 276 76.69 -42.49 -68.35
N ALA A 277 75.70 -42.38 -67.42
CA ALA A 277 74.79 -43.50 -67.06
C ALA A 277 73.46 -43.20 -66.28
N ILE A 278 73.49 -42.39 -65.21
CA ILE A 278 72.93 -42.82 -63.89
C ILE A 278 71.38 -42.70 -63.65
N VAL A 279 70.67 -41.74 -64.23
CA VAL A 279 69.63 -40.92 -63.54
C VAL A 279 68.21 -41.56 -63.35
N ALA A 280 68.02 -42.88 -63.27
CA ALA A 280 66.73 -43.52 -63.64
C ALA A 280 65.60 -43.76 -62.60
N GLU A 281 65.83 -43.89 -61.28
CA GLU A 281 64.95 -44.76 -60.44
C GLU A 281 63.67 -44.19 -59.76
N THR A 282 63.49 -42.88 -59.57
CA THR A 282 62.73 -42.36 -58.39
C THR A 282 61.19 -42.31 -58.42
N LYS A 283 60.49 -42.78 -59.46
CA LYS A 283 59.07 -42.40 -59.73
C LYS A 283 57.92 -43.32 -59.21
N ARG A 284 58.13 -44.24 -58.25
CA ARG A 284 57.18 -45.36 -57.97
C ARG A 284 56.07 -45.19 -56.90
N THR A 285 56.03 -44.14 -56.07
CA THR A 285 55.44 -44.23 -54.70
C THR A 285 54.02 -43.68 -54.45
N LEU A 286 53.23 -43.29 -55.46
CA LEU A 286 52.07 -42.38 -55.25
C LEU A 286 50.67 -42.99 -54.91
N ALA A 287 50.51 -44.32 -54.79
CA ALA A 287 49.21 -44.95 -55.07
C ALA A 287 48.25 -45.29 -53.88
N GLY A 288 48.68 -45.20 -52.61
CA GLY A 288 48.02 -45.96 -51.52
C GLY A 288 46.71 -45.42 -50.90
N MET A 289 46.57 -44.11 -50.66
CA MET A 289 45.75 -43.61 -49.53
C MET A 289 44.25 -43.32 -49.79
N ARG A 290 43.59 -43.94 -50.77
CA ARG A 290 42.21 -43.56 -51.19
C ARG A 290 41.08 -44.55 -50.88
N ARG A 291 41.34 -45.63 -50.13
CA ARG A 291 40.42 -46.80 -50.05
C ARG A 291 39.63 -46.98 -48.73
N LEU A 292 39.47 -45.93 -47.92
CA LEU A 292 38.76 -45.98 -46.61
C LEU A 292 37.71 -44.88 -46.45
N LYS A 293 36.74 -44.85 -47.38
CA LYS A 293 35.37 -44.36 -47.12
C LYS A 293 34.47 -45.58 -46.79
N GLU A 294 33.19 -45.30 -46.56
CA GLU A 294 32.00 -46.14 -46.85
C GLU A 294 31.36 -47.00 -45.74
N ILE A 295 32.02 -47.38 -44.63
CA ILE A 295 31.46 -48.41 -43.73
C ILE A 295 30.30 -47.95 -42.81
N GLU A 296 30.29 -46.71 -42.30
CA GLU A 296 29.37 -46.31 -41.20
C GLU A 296 28.14 -45.49 -41.62
N LEU A 297 27.68 -45.64 -42.86
CA LEU A 297 26.40 -45.06 -43.31
C LEU A 297 25.21 -45.98 -42.98
N MET A 298 24.16 -45.40 -42.39
CA MET A 298 22.78 -45.91 -42.27
C MET A 298 22.50 -47.21 -41.48
N LYS A 299 22.13 -47.03 -40.20
CA LYS A 299 21.15 -47.83 -39.43
C LYS A 299 20.84 -47.11 -38.10
N ALA A 300 19.60 -46.95 -37.65
CA ALA A 300 18.33 -46.77 -38.35
C ALA A 300 17.56 -45.68 -37.54
N LYS A 301 16.94 -44.66 -38.15
CA LYS A 301 15.66 -44.69 -38.87
C LYS A 301 14.51 -45.29 -38.03
N GLN A 302 13.47 -44.48 -37.81
CA GLN A 302 12.08 -44.86 -37.52
C GLN A 302 11.79 -45.42 -36.10
N LEU A 303 10.57 -45.39 -35.55
CA LEU A 303 9.39 -44.48 -35.70
C LEU A 303 8.41 -44.84 -34.56
N ALA A 304 8.08 -43.89 -33.68
CA ALA A 304 6.92 -43.88 -32.78
C ALA A 304 6.91 -42.51 -32.08
N LEU A 305 6.11 -41.51 -32.47
CA LEU A 305 4.64 -41.48 -32.48
C LEU A 305 4.08 -42.07 -31.18
N GLU A 306 3.78 -41.22 -30.20
CA GLU A 306 2.47 -40.54 -30.08
C GLU A 306 1.29 -41.50 -29.90
N ALA A 307 0.78 -41.62 -28.67
CA ALA A 307 -0.65 -41.63 -28.36
C ALA A 307 -0.91 -41.66 -26.83
N MET A 308 -2.18 -41.52 -26.44
CA MET A 308 -2.78 -41.88 -25.13
C MET A 308 -2.26 -41.07 -23.91
N ARG A 309 -2.75 -39.85 -23.61
CA ARG A 309 -4.12 -39.41 -23.24
C ARG A 309 -4.70 -39.94 -21.90
N THR A 310 -4.31 -39.28 -20.81
CA THR A 310 -5.15 -38.63 -19.77
C THR A 310 -6.61 -39.07 -19.43
N LYS A 311 -6.89 -39.16 -18.11
CA LYS A 311 -8.20 -39.18 -17.37
C LYS A 311 -8.98 -40.53 -17.41
N VAL A 312 -9.92 -40.90 -16.52
CA VAL A 312 -11.03 -40.22 -15.76
C VAL A 312 -11.32 -40.94 -14.39
N ALA A 313 -12.19 -40.40 -13.50
CA ALA A 313 -12.66 -40.99 -12.22
C ALA A 313 -14.21 -41.09 -12.11
N VAL A 314 -14.77 -41.95 -11.22
CA VAL A 314 -16.23 -42.31 -11.13
C VAL A 314 -16.73 -42.68 -9.70
N TRP A 315 -17.98 -42.30 -9.32
CA TRP A 315 -18.84 -42.65 -8.13
C TRP A 315 -20.36 -42.41 -8.51
N PRO A 316 -21.45 -42.73 -7.74
CA PRO A 316 -21.88 -43.88 -6.87
C PRO A 316 -23.43 -44.29 -6.89
N LYS A 317 -23.93 -45.17 -5.95
CA LYS A 317 -25.35 -45.55 -5.49
C LYS A 317 -25.70 -47.08 -5.58
N LYS A 318 -26.79 -47.73 -5.04
CA LYS A 318 -28.08 -47.38 -4.32
C LYS A 318 -28.48 -48.41 -3.17
N GLU A 319 -29.74 -48.89 -3.04
CA GLU A 319 -30.38 -49.51 -1.81
C GLU A 319 -31.55 -50.54 -2.05
N SER A 320 -31.95 -51.33 -1.02
CA SER A 320 -33.21 -52.17 -0.82
C SER A 320 -33.44 -52.47 0.71
N GLY A 321 -34.45 -53.17 1.31
CA GLY A 321 -35.65 -53.99 0.96
C GLY A 321 -36.41 -54.50 2.24
N TRP A 322 -37.58 -55.22 2.18
CA TRP A 322 -38.46 -55.62 3.35
C TRP A 322 -39.43 -56.85 3.10
N THR A 323 -40.00 -57.52 4.15
CA THR A 323 -41.11 -58.59 4.14
C THR A 323 -41.79 -58.88 5.54
N GLU A 324 -42.85 -59.75 5.68
CA GLU A 324 -43.94 -59.74 6.74
C GLU A 324 -44.74 -61.11 7.03
N THR A 325 -45.65 -61.25 8.07
CA THR A 325 -46.95 -62.09 8.27
C THR A 325 -47.31 -63.00 9.55
N ASP A 326 -48.65 -63.27 9.87
CA ASP A 326 -49.38 -64.44 10.59
C ASP A 326 -50.37 -64.32 11.88
N MET A 327 -51.29 -65.32 12.26
CA MET A 327 -52.67 -65.18 12.99
C MET A 327 -53.47 -66.42 13.72
N GLN A 328 -54.47 -66.33 14.71
CA GLN A 328 -55.74 -67.22 15.07
C GLN A 328 -56.46 -67.36 16.56
N ASN A 329 -57.62 -68.13 16.84
CA ASN A 329 -58.66 -68.05 18.03
C ASN A 329 -59.56 -69.34 18.56
N ALA A 330 -60.31 -69.39 19.77
CA ALA A 330 -61.37 -70.45 20.28
C ALA A 330 -62.24 -70.30 21.69
N VAL A 331 -63.45 -70.96 22.01
CA VAL A 331 -64.44 -70.82 23.26
C VAL A 331 -65.60 -71.93 23.66
N GLU A 332 -66.24 -72.04 24.93
CA GLU A 332 -67.75 -72.26 25.40
C GLU A 332 -68.35 -73.26 26.59
N THR A 333 -69.56 -73.04 27.28
CA THR A 333 -70.71 -73.96 27.92
C THR A 333 -71.26 -74.00 29.47
N LYS A 334 -72.60 -74.30 29.87
CA LYS A 334 -73.19 -74.63 31.31
C LYS A 334 -74.77 -74.98 31.70
N GLU A 335 -75.11 -75.58 32.94
CA GLU A 335 -76.25 -75.37 34.01
C GLU A 335 -77.65 -76.20 34.27
N LYS A 336 -78.33 -76.23 35.52
CA LYS A 336 -79.86 -76.28 35.95
C LYS A 336 -80.58 -77.37 36.96
N ARG A 337 -81.53 -77.09 37.99
CA ARG A 337 -82.60 -78.00 38.75
C ARG A 337 -83.44 -77.52 40.09
N TYR A 338 -84.66 -78.06 40.56
CA TYR A 338 -85.37 -78.05 41.99
C TYR A 338 -86.95 -78.47 42.21
N GLN A 339 -87.54 -78.93 43.42
CA GLN A 339 -88.99 -78.77 44.05
C GLN A 339 -89.54 -79.62 45.33
N ASP A 340 -90.55 -79.13 46.17
CA ASP A 340 -91.68 -79.79 47.04
C ASP A 340 -92.00 -79.38 48.58
N GLY A 341 -93.29 -79.39 49.09
CA GLY A 341 -93.77 -79.44 50.55
C GLY A 341 -94.43 -78.21 51.34
N LEU A 342 -95.55 -78.33 52.14
CA LEU A 342 -96.32 -77.11 52.64
C LEU A 342 -97.17 -76.94 53.99
N ALA A 343 -97.74 -77.93 54.71
CA ALA A 343 -99.08 -77.76 55.37
C ALA A 343 -99.30 -77.12 56.79
N GLU A 344 -98.47 -77.31 57.83
CA GLU A 344 -98.83 -77.11 59.28
C GLU A 344 -99.19 -75.68 59.78
N LYS A 345 -99.25 -74.69 58.89
CA LYS A 345 -99.03 -73.26 59.23
C LYS A 345 -100.22 -72.51 59.87
N LYS A 346 -101.33 -73.17 60.25
CA LYS A 346 -102.63 -72.49 60.45
C LYS A 346 -102.99 -72.05 61.88
N GLU A 347 -102.90 -72.88 62.91
CA GLU A 347 -103.42 -72.47 64.25
C GLU A 347 -102.50 -71.45 64.97
N TRP A 348 -101.19 -71.54 64.73
CA TRP A 348 -100.21 -70.51 65.07
C TRP A 348 -100.50 -69.12 64.46
N ALA A 349 -101.54 -68.97 63.63
CA ALA A 349 -101.99 -67.67 63.13
C ALA A 349 -102.86 -66.89 64.14
N LYS A 350 -103.70 -67.53 64.98
CA LYS A 350 -104.81 -66.79 65.62
C LYS A 350 -104.45 -66.11 66.95
N LYS A 351 -103.81 -66.78 67.92
CA LYS A 351 -103.21 -66.05 69.06
C LYS A 351 -102.10 -65.08 68.63
N ARG A 352 -101.55 -65.30 67.43
CA ARG A 352 -100.61 -64.42 66.76
C ARG A 352 -101.29 -63.20 66.13
N THR A 353 -102.58 -63.19 65.76
CA THR A 353 -103.22 -61.96 65.24
C THR A 353 -103.26 -60.87 66.29
N ASP A 354 -103.70 -61.19 67.50
CA ASP A 354 -104.07 -60.17 68.49
C ASP A 354 -102.80 -59.50 69.07
N TYR A 355 -101.77 -60.31 69.38
CA TYR A 355 -100.43 -59.80 69.69
C TYR A 355 -99.77 -59.09 68.49
N MET A 356 -100.06 -59.50 67.25
CA MET A 356 -99.65 -58.72 66.08
C MET A 356 -100.49 -57.45 65.89
N ASP A 357 -101.67 -57.27 66.49
CA ASP A 357 -102.53 -56.11 66.24
C ASP A 357 -102.22 -54.95 67.19
N ASP A 358 -102.02 -55.20 68.48
CA ASP A 358 -101.41 -54.18 69.35
C ASP A 358 -99.91 -54.01 69.06
N GLY A 359 -99.22 -55.09 68.64
CA GLY A 359 -97.89 -55.02 68.05
C GLY A 359 -97.84 -54.09 66.83
N LYS A 360 -98.78 -54.23 65.88
CA LYS A 360 -98.96 -53.32 64.73
C LYS A 360 -99.26 -51.91 65.19
N ARG A 361 -100.09 -51.69 66.22
CA ARG A 361 -100.43 -50.32 66.69
C ARG A 361 -99.23 -49.58 67.27
N LEU A 362 -98.39 -50.27 68.04
CA LEU A 362 -97.12 -49.71 68.52
C LEU A 362 -96.10 -49.56 67.38
N TRP A 363 -95.95 -50.58 66.54
CA TRP A 363 -95.04 -50.57 65.39
C TRP A 363 -95.42 -49.51 64.35
N VAL A 364 -96.70 -49.24 64.10
CA VAL A 364 -97.19 -48.13 63.23
C VAL A 364 -96.87 -46.77 63.84
N LYS A 365 -96.98 -46.60 65.17
CA LYS A 365 -96.55 -45.35 65.83
C LYS A 365 -95.05 -45.14 65.74
N GLU A 366 -94.26 -46.18 66.00
CA GLU A 366 -92.79 -46.06 66.00
C GLU A 366 -92.24 -45.99 64.57
N THR A 367 -92.81 -46.70 63.59
CA THR A 367 -92.46 -46.52 62.17
C THR A 367 -92.91 -45.16 61.65
N ALA A 368 -94.06 -44.62 62.05
CA ALA A 368 -94.44 -43.25 61.70
C ALA A 368 -93.49 -42.20 62.33
N ARG A 369 -92.94 -42.47 63.52
CA ARG A 369 -91.91 -41.63 64.14
C ARG A 369 -90.57 -41.75 63.40
N GLN A 370 -90.11 -42.97 63.12
CA GLN A 370 -88.90 -43.24 62.34
C GLN A 370 -89.01 -42.67 60.93
N GLN A 371 -90.14 -42.79 60.24
CA GLN A 371 -90.41 -42.17 58.94
C GLN A 371 -90.34 -40.64 59.01
N ARG A 372 -90.81 -40.01 60.09
CA ARG A 372 -90.67 -38.55 60.28
C ARG A 372 -89.21 -38.15 60.51
N GLN A 373 -88.45 -38.92 61.30
CA GLN A 373 -87.02 -38.67 61.50
C GLN A 373 -86.23 -38.88 60.22
N LEU A 374 -86.39 -40.03 59.55
CA LEU A 374 -85.80 -40.32 58.24
C LEU A 374 -86.19 -39.28 57.18
N ALA A 375 -87.43 -38.77 57.17
CA ALA A 375 -87.83 -37.70 56.27
C ALA A 375 -87.11 -36.37 56.59
N GLN A 376 -86.93 -36.03 57.86
CA GLN A 376 -86.16 -34.85 58.29
C GLN A 376 -84.66 -35.02 57.97
N ASP A 377 -84.08 -36.19 58.20
CA ASP A 377 -82.69 -36.50 57.90
C ASP A 377 -82.44 -36.50 56.38
N HIS A 378 -83.35 -37.07 55.59
CA HIS A 378 -83.33 -36.96 54.12
C HIS A 378 -83.52 -35.52 53.62
N GLU A 379 -84.36 -34.71 54.26
CA GLU A 379 -84.54 -33.30 53.91
C GLU A 379 -83.28 -32.46 54.24
N LEU A 380 -82.62 -32.74 55.36
CA LEU A 380 -81.36 -32.12 55.76
C LEU A 380 -80.20 -32.53 54.83
N GLU A 381 -80.09 -33.82 54.50
CA GLU A 381 -79.05 -34.32 53.60
C GLU A 381 -79.31 -33.87 52.15
N ALA A 382 -80.56 -33.77 51.70
CA ALA A 382 -80.90 -33.15 50.41
C ALA A 382 -80.48 -31.67 50.38
N LYS A 383 -80.78 -30.89 51.44
CA LYS A 383 -80.33 -29.49 51.58
C LYS A 383 -78.80 -29.38 51.64
N ARG A 384 -78.10 -30.36 52.20
CA ARG A 384 -76.63 -30.44 52.20
C ARG A 384 -76.09 -30.73 50.80
N LEU A 385 -76.57 -31.77 50.13
CA LEU A 385 -76.18 -32.13 48.78
C LEU A 385 -76.47 -31.01 47.76
N GLU A 386 -77.57 -30.26 47.94
CA GLU A 386 -77.81 -29.05 47.16
C GLU A 386 -76.76 -27.97 47.39
N ARG A 387 -76.32 -27.72 48.63
CA ARG A 387 -75.26 -26.75 48.93
C ARG A 387 -73.92 -27.18 48.34
N GLU A 388 -73.54 -28.44 48.54
CA GLU A 388 -72.31 -29.01 47.96
C GLU A 388 -72.34 -28.95 46.42
N LYS A 389 -73.46 -29.28 45.79
CA LYS A 389 -73.65 -29.16 44.34
C LYS A 389 -73.55 -27.72 43.84
N ARG A 390 -74.14 -26.74 44.56
CA ARG A 390 -74.02 -25.31 44.23
C ARG A 390 -72.55 -24.85 44.30
N LEU A 391 -71.86 -25.17 45.40
CA LEU A 391 -70.44 -24.85 45.59
C LEU A 391 -69.56 -25.48 44.50
N LEU A 392 -69.78 -26.75 44.15
CA LEU A 392 -69.03 -27.42 43.07
C LEU A 392 -69.24 -26.73 41.71
N ILE A 393 -70.46 -26.27 41.40
CA ILE A 393 -70.76 -25.50 40.19
C ILE A 393 -70.08 -24.12 40.22
N GLU A 394 -70.02 -23.46 41.38
CA GLU A 394 -69.34 -22.17 41.55
C GLU A 394 -67.81 -22.31 41.43
N PHE A 395 -67.20 -23.32 42.05
CA PHE A 395 -65.78 -23.64 41.89
C PHE A 395 -65.43 -24.01 40.44
N ALA A 396 -66.28 -24.78 39.75
CA ALA A 396 -66.09 -25.09 38.34
C ALA A 396 -66.09 -23.82 37.47
N LYS A 397 -67.07 -22.93 37.65
CA LYS A 397 -67.15 -21.64 36.94
C LYS A 397 -65.99 -20.70 37.29
N LEU A 398 -65.50 -20.70 38.53
CA LEU A 398 -64.35 -19.90 38.93
C LEU A 398 -63.06 -20.41 38.26
N ARG A 399 -62.88 -21.74 38.22
CA ARG A 399 -61.76 -22.40 37.52
C ARG A 399 -61.80 -22.15 36.01
N GLU A 400 -62.99 -22.21 35.40
CA GLU A 400 -63.19 -21.89 33.98
C GLU A 400 -62.81 -20.43 33.68
N LYS A 401 -63.29 -19.46 34.47
CA LYS A 401 -62.94 -18.04 34.34
C LYS A 401 -61.43 -17.80 34.45
N THR A 402 -60.80 -18.29 35.52
CA THR A 402 -59.35 -18.14 35.72
C THR A 402 -58.52 -18.85 34.65
N GLN A 403 -59.00 -19.96 34.09
CA GLN A 403 -58.39 -20.60 32.91
C GLN A 403 -58.53 -19.74 31.64
N ILE A 404 -59.69 -19.11 31.41
CA ILE A 404 -59.89 -18.19 30.29
C ILE A 404 -59.03 -16.93 30.43
N GLU A 405 -58.95 -16.35 31.64
CA GLU A 405 -58.11 -15.19 31.97
C GLU A 405 -56.63 -15.48 31.74
N THR A 406 -56.11 -16.61 32.23
CA THR A 406 -54.71 -17.02 32.01
C THR A 406 -54.43 -17.33 30.53
N ILE A 407 -55.34 -17.98 29.80
CA ILE A 407 -55.20 -18.18 28.34
C ILE A 407 -55.15 -16.83 27.60
N ASN A 408 -55.97 -15.86 27.99
CA ASN A 408 -55.98 -14.54 27.36
C ASN A 408 -54.74 -13.71 27.71
N GLN A 409 -54.19 -13.84 28.93
CA GLN A 409 -52.90 -13.26 29.30
C GLN A 409 -51.75 -13.86 28.48
N ILE A 410 -51.71 -15.18 28.33
CA ILE A 410 -50.70 -15.89 27.52
C ILE A 410 -50.80 -15.47 26.04
N ARG A 411 -52.01 -15.35 25.48
CA ARG A 411 -52.23 -14.83 24.12
C ARG A 411 -51.67 -13.42 23.97
N SER A 412 -52.05 -12.49 24.85
CA SER A 412 -51.55 -11.10 24.83
C SER A 412 -50.01 -11.02 24.90
N GLN A 413 -49.38 -11.87 25.72
CA GLN A 413 -47.92 -11.97 25.79
C GLN A 413 -47.28 -12.53 24.52
N LEU A 414 -47.91 -13.53 23.87
CA LEU A 414 -47.45 -14.08 22.60
C LEU A 414 -47.63 -13.09 21.44
N ASP A 415 -48.76 -12.37 21.40
CA ASP A 415 -49.03 -11.31 20.43
C ASP A 415 -48.01 -10.17 20.58
N GLN A 416 -47.69 -9.76 21.81
CA GLN A 416 -46.63 -8.80 22.10
C GLN A 416 -45.25 -9.32 21.63
N GLN A 417 -44.87 -10.56 21.96
CA GLN A 417 -43.60 -11.15 21.51
C GLN A 417 -43.51 -11.26 19.98
N CYS A 418 -44.63 -11.52 19.29
CA CYS A 418 -44.69 -11.49 17.83
C CYS A 418 -44.47 -10.07 17.29
N ASN A 419 -45.15 -9.07 17.86
CA ASN A 419 -45.00 -7.67 17.48
C ASN A 419 -43.57 -7.18 17.70
N ASP A 420 -43.00 -7.38 18.91
CA ASP A 420 -41.63 -7.01 19.26
C ASP A 420 -40.61 -7.68 18.30
N LYS A 421 -40.81 -8.95 17.95
CA LYS A 421 -39.99 -9.66 16.97
C LYS A 421 -40.12 -9.10 15.56
N THR A 422 -41.31 -8.72 15.10
CA THR A 422 -41.48 -8.05 13.79
C THR A 422 -40.84 -6.66 13.77
N ALA A 423 -40.96 -5.89 14.85
CA ALA A 423 -40.32 -4.59 14.99
C ALA A 423 -38.79 -4.71 14.96
N ALA A 424 -38.21 -5.70 15.65
CA ALA A 424 -36.79 -5.99 15.60
C ALA A 424 -36.32 -6.35 14.17
N VAL A 425 -37.01 -7.26 13.47
CA VAL A 425 -36.66 -7.66 12.09
C VAL A 425 -36.78 -6.48 11.11
N LEU A 426 -37.75 -5.58 11.30
CA LEU A 426 -37.86 -4.34 10.51
C LEU A 426 -36.74 -3.34 10.83
N ALA A 427 -36.36 -3.20 12.10
CA ALA A 427 -35.25 -2.35 12.53
C ALA A 427 -33.91 -2.87 11.98
N ASP A 428 -33.61 -4.16 12.13
CA ASP A 428 -32.41 -4.80 11.58
C ASP A 428 -32.33 -4.56 10.06
N ARG A 429 -33.41 -4.88 9.33
CA ARG A 429 -33.49 -4.64 7.88
C ARG A 429 -33.32 -3.16 7.50
N GLN A 430 -33.77 -2.23 8.33
CA GLN A 430 -33.55 -0.80 8.12
C GLN A 430 -32.10 -0.38 8.42
N THR A 431 -31.41 -1.02 9.37
CA THR A 431 -29.97 -0.82 9.60
C THR A 431 -29.13 -1.36 8.45
N ASP A 432 -29.46 -2.53 7.87
CA ASP A 432 -28.83 -3.06 6.65
C ASP A 432 -28.99 -2.09 5.46
N ILE A 433 -30.21 -1.60 5.22
CA ILE A 433 -30.49 -0.61 4.17
C ILE A 433 -29.67 0.67 4.39
N ASN A 434 -29.51 1.12 5.65
CA ASN A 434 -28.71 2.30 5.98
C ASN A 434 -27.21 2.03 5.84
N HIS A 435 -26.73 0.84 6.19
CA HIS A 435 -25.35 0.42 6.03
C HIS A 435 -24.95 0.33 4.55
N HIS A 436 -25.79 -0.26 3.70
CA HIS A 436 -25.60 -0.25 2.25
C HIS A 436 -25.56 1.16 1.67
N LYS A 437 -26.48 2.06 2.06
CA LYS A 437 -26.43 3.49 1.65
C LYS A 437 -25.13 4.17 2.10
N MET A 438 -24.64 3.89 3.30
CA MET A 438 -23.38 4.44 3.81
C MET A 438 -22.17 3.94 3.00
N ILE A 439 -22.15 2.66 2.62
CA ILE A 439 -21.11 2.08 1.74
C ILE A 439 -21.15 2.75 0.36
N GLU A 440 -22.33 2.91 -0.24
CA GLU A 440 -22.46 3.57 -1.56
C GLU A 440 -22.04 5.05 -1.54
N GLN A 441 -22.29 5.75 -0.43
CA GLN A 441 -21.82 7.11 -0.20
C GLN A 441 -20.29 7.15 -0.07
N LEU A 442 -19.71 6.27 0.74
CA LEU A 442 -18.27 6.16 0.93
C LEU A 442 -17.54 5.88 -0.39
N TRP A 443 -17.99 4.90 -1.18
CA TRP A 443 -17.42 4.63 -2.51
C TRP A 443 -17.49 5.86 -3.44
N PHE A 444 -18.58 6.63 -3.38
CA PHE A 444 -18.75 7.85 -4.18
C PHE A 444 -17.91 9.03 -3.66
N GLU A 445 -17.53 9.05 -2.38
CA GLU A 445 -16.52 9.97 -1.84
C GLU A 445 -15.11 9.57 -2.27
N GLU A 446 -14.77 8.28 -2.25
CA GLU A 446 -13.49 7.77 -2.76
C GLU A 446 -13.31 8.00 -4.27
N ASP A 447 -14.38 7.85 -5.07
CA ASP A 447 -14.41 8.21 -6.50
C ASP A 447 -14.06 9.70 -6.71
N LYS A 448 -14.63 10.59 -5.89
CA LYS A 448 -14.35 12.04 -5.94
C LYS A 448 -12.93 12.38 -5.47
N GLU A 449 -12.46 11.73 -4.41
CA GLU A 449 -11.09 11.88 -3.89
C GLU A 449 -10.08 11.53 -4.98
N PHE A 450 -10.24 10.38 -5.64
CA PHE A 450 -9.39 9.99 -6.76
C PHE A 450 -9.47 10.97 -7.95
N VAL A 451 -10.67 11.36 -8.40
CA VAL A 451 -10.80 12.25 -9.57
C VAL A 451 -10.27 13.65 -9.28
N THR A 452 -10.44 14.19 -8.08
CA THR A 452 -9.86 15.49 -7.71
C THR A 452 -8.33 15.42 -7.59
N TYR A 453 -7.79 14.39 -6.95
CA TYR A 453 -6.35 14.10 -6.92
C TYR A 453 -5.77 14.02 -8.35
N ALA A 454 -6.41 13.25 -9.23
CA ALA A 454 -5.95 13.03 -10.59
C ALA A 454 -5.97 14.33 -11.42
N ARG A 455 -7.01 15.17 -11.30
CA ARG A 455 -7.05 16.50 -11.94
C ARG A 455 -5.93 17.39 -11.44
N ASN A 456 -5.76 17.52 -10.12
CA ASN A 456 -4.73 18.36 -9.51
C ASN A 456 -3.31 17.99 -9.99
N ILE A 457 -3.06 16.71 -10.27
CA ILE A 457 -1.79 16.24 -10.85
C ILE A 457 -1.72 16.50 -12.36
N ILE A 458 -2.80 16.25 -13.12
CA ILE A 458 -2.85 16.56 -14.56
C ILE A 458 -2.63 18.05 -14.82
N GLU A 459 -3.22 18.93 -14.01
CA GLU A 459 -3.05 20.38 -14.12
C GLU A 459 -1.63 20.82 -13.81
N LYS A 460 -1.03 20.34 -12.70
CA LYS A 460 0.39 20.58 -12.39
C LYS A 460 1.31 20.09 -13.51
N LYS A 461 1.13 18.85 -13.98
CA LYS A 461 1.96 18.25 -15.04
C LYS A 461 1.74 18.94 -16.40
N LYS A 462 0.57 19.51 -16.66
CA LYS A 462 0.31 20.38 -17.83
C LYS A 462 1.09 21.69 -17.74
N LEU A 463 1.15 22.31 -16.55
CA LEU A 463 1.98 23.51 -16.30
C LEU A 463 3.49 23.20 -16.38
N ASP A 464 3.92 22.03 -15.89
CA ASP A 464 5.30 21.54 -16.01
C ASP A 464 5.73 21.31 -17.48
N GLY A 465 4.80 21.31 -18.44
CA GLY A 465 5.03 20.93 -19.83
C GLY A 465 5.20 19.41 -20.05
N ASN A 466 4.75 18.58 -19.11
CA ASN A 466 4.82 17.11 -19.23
C ASN A 466 3.70 16.58 -20.15
N PRO A 467 3.95 15.48 -20.89
CA PRO A 467 2.95 14.85 -21.75
C PRO A 467 1.84 14.15 -20.94
N ILE A 468 0.74 14.85 -20.69
CA ILE A 468 -0.42 14.37 -19.90
C ILE A 468 -1.25 13.24 -20.54
N LYS A 469 -0.93 12.80 -21.77
CA LYS A 469 -1.70 11.78 -22.51
C LYS A 469 -1.89 10.43 -21.76
N PRO A 470 -0.89 9.89 -21.02
CA PRO A 470 -1.07 8.67 -20.23
C PRO A 470 -2.04 8.87 -19.05
N LEU A 471 -1.97 10.02 -18.37
CA LEU A 471 -2.82 10.37 -17.24
C LEU A 471 -4.29 10.54 -17.66
N LEU A 472 -4.51 11.22 -18.79
CA LEU A 472 -5.85 11.35 -19.38
C LEU A 472 -6.42 9.98 -19.81
N LYS A 473 -5.57 9.04 -20.26
CA LYS A 473 -6.04 7.68 -20.57
C LYS A 473 -6.52 6.95 -19.31
N THR A 474 -5.70 6.89 -18.25
CA THR A 474 -6.07 6.14 -17.03
C THR A 474 -7.31 6.71 -16.34
N VAL A 475 -7.48 8.04 -16.31
CA VAL A 475 -8.71 8.66 -15.79
C VAL A 475 -9.92 8.32 -16.66
N ASN A 476 -9.82 8.37 -17.99
CA ASN A 476 -10.94 8.02 -18.86
C ASN A 476 -11.33 6.54 -18.77
N ASP A 477 -10.35 5.64 -18.65
CA ASP A 477 -10.61 4.21 -18.52
C ASP A 477 -11.20 3.87 -17.13
N TYR A 478 -10.83 4.62 -16.07
CA TYR A 478 -11.48 4.57 -14.76
C TYR A 478 -12.95 5.01 -14.80
N LEU A 479 -13.22 6.20 -15.37
CA LEU A 479 -14.58 6.75 -15.45
C LEU A 479 -15.52 5.82 -16.24
N LYS A 480 -15.02 5.18 -17.30
CA LYS A 480 -15.75 4.12 -18.01
C LYS A 480 -16.06 2.93 -17.11
N LYS A 481 -15.05 2.38 -16.42
CA LYS A 481 -15.20 1.17 -15.58
C LYS A 481 -16.23 1.36 -14.45
N ASN A 482 -16.23 2.51 -13.80
CA ASN A 482 -17.12 2.80 -12.66
C ASN A 482 -18.48 3.41 -13.09
N ASN A 483 -18.79 3.47 -14.40
CA ASN A 483 -19.97 4.15 -14.95
C ASN A 483 -20.11 5.62 -14.51
N LEU A 484 -18.99 6.29 -14.27
CA LEU A 484 -18.94 7.70 -13.90
C LEU A 484 -18.88 8.61 -15.15
N TYR A 485 -19.21 9.87 -14.95
CA TYR A 485 -18.83 10.95 -15.85
C TYR A 485 -18.53 12.23 -15.07
N ILE A 486 -17.96 13.20 -15.77
CA ILE A 486 -17.69 14.54 -15.25
C ILE A 486 -18.69 15.49 -15.91
N ASP A 487 -19.50 16.17 -15.09
CA ASP A 487 -20.41 17.22 -15.55
C ASP A 487 -19.62 18.45 -16.03
N GLN A 488 -20.26 19.31 -16.83
CA GLN A 488 -19.71 20.61 -17.24
C GLN A 488 -19.29 21.49 -16.05
N VAL A 489 -19.94 21.33 -14.89
CA VAL A 489 -19.60 22.01 -13.62
C VAL A 489 -18.50 21.27 -12.83
N ASN A 490 -17.69 20.44 -13.50
CA ASN A 490 -16.62 19.61 -12.94
C ASN A 490 -17.03 18.64 -11.79
N LYS A 491 -18.32 18.45 -11.52
CA LYS A 491 -18.82 17.47 -10.55
C LYS A 491 -18.66 16.05 -11.11
N VAL A 492 -18.42 15.08 -10.23
CA VAL A 492 -18.38 13.65 -10.58
C VAL A 492 -19.76 13.08 -10.30
N SER A 493 -20.36 12.46 -11.31
CA SER A 493 -21.73 11.95 -11.26
C SER A 493 -21.79 10.52 -11.79
N LYS A 494 -22.60 9.66 -11.18
CA LYS A 494 -22.90 8.32 -11.71
C LYS A 494 -23.82 8.47 -12.92
N LYS A 495 -23.53 7.78 -14.03
CA LYS A 495 -24.45 7.70 -15.17
C LYS A 495 -25.70 6.93 -14.75
N GLN A 496 -26.88 7.43 -15.10
CA GLN A 496 -28.09 6.63 -15.01
C GLN A 496 -27.97 5.43 -15.98
N PRO A 497 -28.24 4.19 -15.53
CA PRO A 497 -28.19 3.02 -16.42
C PRO A 497 -29.29 3.12 -17.47
N LYS A 498 -28.93 2.96 -18.76
CA LYS A 498 -29.88 3.03 -19.89
C LYS A 498 -30.73 1.76 -20.08
N GLY A 499 -31.13 1.13 -18.99
CA GLY A 499 -32.01 -0.05 -19.00
C GLY A 499 -33.15 0.13 -18.02
N SER A 500 -34.21 -0.65 -18.17
CA SER A 500 -35.24 -0.77 -17.12
C SER A 500 -34.54 -1.17 -15.82
N ILE A 501 -34.74 -0.38 -14.77
CA ILE A 501 -34.16 -0.67 -13.45
C ILE A 501 -34.92 -1.89 -12.91
N TYR A 502 -34.41 -3.09 -13.22
CA TYR A 502 -34.67 -4.28 -12.43
C TYR A 502 -34.02 -4.06 -11.07
N THR A 503 -34.71 -3.33 -10.21
CA THR A 503 -34.44 -3.34 -8.79
C THR A 503 -34.51 -4.80 -8.34
N SER A 504 -33.38 -5.30 -7.85
CA SER A 504 -33.40 -6.43 -6.93
C SER A 504 -34.46 -6.13 -5.86
N ARG A 505 -35.24 -7.14 -5.46
CA ARG A 505 -36.44 -6.97 -4.61
C ARG A 505 -36.12 -6.58 -3.16
N ILE A 506 -35.45 -5.45 -2.96
CA ILE A 506 -35.56 -4.65 -1.75
C ILE A 506 -36.96 -4.07 -1.79
N ILE A 507 -37.94 -4.82 -1.26
CA ILE A 507 -39.32 -4.40 -1.17
C ILE A 507 -39.35 -3.13 -0.32
N GLN A 508 -39.49 -1.97 -0.96
CA GLN A 508 -39.94 -0.76 -0.29
C GLN A 508 -41.38 -1.05 0.15
N HIS A 509 -41.55 -1.43 1.41
CA HIS A 509 -42.81 -1.20 2.08
C HIS A 509 -42.89 0.31 2.25
N THR A 510 -43.66 0.96 1.39
CA THR A 510 -44.30 2.23 1.72
C THR A 510 -45.31 1.96 2.82
N ASP A 511 -45.44 2.92 3.74
CA ASP A 511 -46.31 2.86 4.92
C ASP A 511 -47.80 2.69 4.57
#